data_AF-A0AAU6YQT3-F1
#
_entry.id   AF-A0AAU6YQT3-F1
#
_cell.length_a   1.000
_cell.length_b   1.000
_cell.length_c   1.000
_cell.angle_alpha   90.00
_cell.angle_beta   90.00
_cell.angle_gamma   90.00
#
_symmetry.space_group_name_H-M   'P 1'
#
loop_
_entity.id
_entity.type
_entity.pdbx_description
1 polymer ?
#
loop_
_entity_poly.entity_id
_entity_poly.type
_entity_poly.pdbx_seq_one_letter_code
_entity_poly.pdbx_strand_id
1 'polypeptide(L)'
;MKAKSSALLLVLPTLVLTASGCTPDPIVCPAVGFVNLGPVELDLSALPAGTSVSACFGVNDRCDPVPVTHDGSGRWFVPQARPYAQPDNAPTPLPRIRVVAAKPDQSISDRLYAIGRTPPRDGCDNTYDLLPVRVT
;
A
#
# COMPACT_ATOMS: atom_id res chain seq x y z
N MET A 1 -72.61 -55.31 -12.95
CA MET A 1 -72.35 -53.96 -13.50
C MET A 1 -71.41 -53.22 -12.56
N LYS A 2 -70.32 -52.67 -13.13
CA LYS A 2 -69.48 -51.53 -12.71
C LYS A 2 -68.82 -51.49 -11.31
N ALA A 3 -67.49 -51.55 -11.38
CA ALA A 3 -66.50 -51.26 -10.35
C ALA A 3 -66.61 -49.85 -9.75
N LYS A 4 -66.12 -49.69 -8.51
CA LYS A 4 -65.55 -48.43 -8.03
C LYS A 4 -64.30 -48.70 -7.19
N SER A 5 -63.15 -48.50 -7.83
CA SER A 5 -61.86 -48.29 -7.17
C SER A 5 -61.87 -46.92 -6.49
N SER A 6 -61.71 -46.88 -5.17
CA SER A 6 -61.37 -45.66 -4.45
C SER A 6 -59.86 -45.60 -4.28
N ALA A 7 -59.22 -44.71 -5.02
CA ALA A 7 -57.79 -44.43 -4.93
C ALA A 7 -57.48 -43.73 -3.60
N LEU A 8 -56.60 -44.33 -2.82
CA LEU A 8 -56.04 -43.80 -1.58
C LEU A 8 -54.99 -42.73 -1.93
N LEU A 9 -55.35 -41.45 -1.85
CA LEU A 9 -54.42 -40.33 -1.97
C LEU A 9 -53.75 -40.10 -0.60
N LEU A 10 -52.63 -40.77 -0.35
CA LEU A 10 -51.73 -40.47 0.76
C LEU A 10 -50.74 -39.39 0.29
N VAL A 11 -50.96 -38.19 0.80
CA VAL A 11 -50.13 -37.00 0.61
C VAL A 11 -48.78 -37.24 1.32
N LEU A 12 -47.70 -37.36 0.58
CA LEU A 12 -46.34 -37.36 1.15
C LEU A 12 -46.04 -35.95 1.69
N PRO A 13 -45.57 -35.78 2.94
CA PRO A 13 -44.99 -34.52 3.36
C PRO A 13 -43.64 -34.36 2.66
N THR A 14 -43.54 -33.40 1.75
CA THR A 14 -42.26 -32.91 1.23
C THR A 14 -41.48 -32.27 2.39
N LEU A 15 -40.56 -33.04 2.97
CA LEU A 15 -39.56 -32.53 3.89
C LEU A 15 -38.69 -31.54 3.11
N VAL A 16 -38.92 -30.25 3.32
CA VAL A 16 -38.04 -29.20 2.81
C VAL A 16 -36.81 -29.23 3.70
N LEU A 17 -35.75 -29.93 3.27
CA LEU A 17 -34.43 -29.78 3.88
C LEU A 17 -34.00 -28.33 3.64
N THR A 18 -34.14 -27.49 4.65
CA THR A 18 -33.42 -26.22 4.72
C THR A 18 -31.95 -26.58 4.82
N ALA A 19 -31.25 -26.56 3.68
CA ALA A 19 -29.81 -26.60 3.67
C ALA A 19 -29.34 -25.44 4.55
N SER A 20 -28.82 -25.78 5.73
CA SER A 20 -28.06 -24.88 6.57
C SER A 20 -26.96 -24.30 5.70
N GLY A 21 -27.15 -23.06 5.26
CA GLY A 21 -26.17 -22.35 4.48
C GLY A 21 -24.88 -22.36 5.27
N CYS A 22 -23.84 -22.96 4.72
CA CYS A 22 -22.48 -22.75 5.19
C CYS A 22 -22.20 -21.27 5.01
N THR A 23 -22.50 -20.45 6.02
CA THR A 23 -21.95 -19.11 6.11
C THR A 23 -20.45 -19.30 6.20
N PRO A 24 -19.64 -18.68 5.31
CA PRO A 24 -18.20 -18.76 5.41
C PRO A 24 -17.79 -18.34 6.83
N ASP A 25 -17.00 -19.19 7.49
CA ASP A 25 -16.53 -18.91 8.84
C ASP A 25 -15.90 -17.51 8.89
N PRO A 26 -16.18 -16.70 9.92
CA PRO A 26 -15.58 -15.39 10.04
C PRO A 26 -14.07 -15.55 10.11
N ILE A 27 -13.37 -14.97 9.15
CA ILE A 27 -11.91 -14.97 9.13
C ILE A 27 -11.43 -14.15 10.33
N VAL A 28 -10.86 -14.82 11.33
CA VAL A 28 -10.24 -14.19 12.50
C VAL A 28 -8.78 -13.91 12.17
N CYS A 29 -8.43 -12.64 11.96
CA CYS A 29 -7.05 -12.24 11.66
C CYS A 29 -6.29 -11.84 12.93
N PRO A 30 -5.02 -12.27 13.09
CA PRO A 30 -4.18 -11.80 14.16
C PRO A 30 -3.81 -10.31 13.95
N ALA A 31 -3.69 -9.54 15.04
CA ALA A 31 -3.32 -8.12 15.00
C ALA A 31 -1.81 -7.91 14.78
N VAL A 32 -1.21 -8.59 13.80
CA VAL A 32 0.20 -8.41 13.43
C VAL A 32 0.30 -7.19 12.53
N GLY A 33 1.15 -6.22 12.86
CA GLY A 33 1.43 -5.07 12.00
C GLY A 33 2.49 -5.39 10.95
N PHE A 34 2.28 -4.95 9.71
CA PHE A 34 3.29 -4.98 8.65
C PHE A 34 3.93 -3.61 8.45
N VAL A 35 5.24 -3.61 8.23
CA VAL A 35 6.06 -2.42 7.97
C VAL A 35 6.88 -2.65 6.71
N ASN A 36 6.65 -1.82 5.68
CA ASN A 36 7.46 -1.84 4.47
C ASN A 36 8.66 -0.89 4.61
N LEU A 37 9.86 -1.47 4.70
CA LEU A 37 11.14 -0.77 4.77
C LEU A 37 11.83 -0.62 3.40
N GLY A 38 11.15 -0.95 2.31
CA GLY A 38 11.65 -0.81 0.96
C GLY A 38 11.98 0.64 0.59
N PRO A 39 12.82 0.85 -0.44
CA PRO A 39 13.15 2.19 -0.91
C PRO A 39 11.90 2.89 -1.46
N VAL A 40 11.84 4.22 -1.28
CA VAL A 40 10.80 5.05 -1.89
C VAL A 40 11.23 5.42 -3.30
N GLU A 41 10.37 5.18 -4.27
CA GLU A 41 10.58 5.63 -5.64
C GLU A 41 10.15 7.10 -5.80
N LEU A 42 10.95 7.88 -6.52
CA LEU A 42 10.61 9.25 -6.93
C LEU A 42 10.23 9.26 -8.42
N ASP A 43 9.03 9.74 -8.72
CA ASP A 43 8.63 10.13 -10.07
C ASP A 43 9.02 11.60 -10.30
N LEU A 44 10.07 11.80 -11.09
CA LEU A 44 10.60 13.12 -11.45
C LEU A 44 10.10 13.62 -12.81
N SER A 45 9.11 12.96 -13.43
CA SER A 45 8.65 13.26 -14.80
C SER A 45 8.13 14.68 -15.01
N ALA A 46 7.70 15.35 -13.93
CA ALA A 46 7.24 16.74 -13.96
C ALA A 46 8.37 17.77 -13.82
N LEU A 47 9.60 17.35 -13.52
CA LEU A 47 10.73 18.26 -13.35
C LEU A 47 11.44 18.53 -14.69
N PRO A 48 12.02 19.73 -14.87
CA PRO A 48 12.84 20.01 -16.05
C PRO A 48 14.06 19.09 -16.13
N ALA A 49 14.52 18.81 -17.35
CA ALA A 49 15.77 18.08 -17.57
C ALA A 49 16.97 18.79 -16.91
N GLY A 50 17.94 18.00 -16.44
CA GLY A 50 19.14 18.49 -15.77
C GLY A 50 18.94 18.93 -14.31
N THR A 51 17.77 18.66 -13.73
CA THR A 51 17.51 18.92 -12.32
C THR A 51 18.26 17.91 -11.44
N SER A 52 19.01 18.41 -10.48
CA SER A 52 19.58 17.60 -9.39
C SER A 52 18.55 17.40 -8.29
N VAL A 53 18.52 16.21 -7.70
CA VAL A 53 17.58 15.86 -6.63
C VAL A 53 18.32 15.36 -5.41
N SER A 54 17.94 15.87 -4.24
CA SER A 54 18.38 15.39 -2.94
C SER A 54 17.17 15.07 -2.08
N ALA A 55 17.28 14.09 -1.20
CA ALA A 55 16.17 13.68 -0.35
C ALA A 55 16.62 13.25 1.04
N CYS A 56 15.70 13.28 2.00
CA CYS A 56 15.93 12.71 3.32
C CYS A 56 14.62 12.36 4.03
N PHE A 57 14.76 11.48 5.02
CA PHE A 57 13.74 11.13 5.99
C PHE A 57 14.18 11.60 7.38
N GLY A 58 13.31 12.36 8.04
CA GLY A 58 13.63 13.01 9.30
C GLY A 58 12.47 13.02 10.28
N VAL A 59 12.80 13.04 11.57
CA VAL A 59 11.83 13.24 12.64
C VAL A 59 11.30 14.68 12.56
N ASN A 60 9.99 14.86 12.71
CA ASN A 60 9.34 16.16 12.60
C ASN A 60 9.72 16.92 11.32
N ASP A 61 9.96 16.18 10.24
CA ASP A 61 10.30 16.72 8.92
C ASP A 61 11.66 17.45 8.84
N ARG A 62 12.51 17.28 9.87
CA ARG A 62 13.85 17.87 9.93
C ARG A 62 14.90 16.82 9.61
N CYS A 63 15.59 17.03 8.50
CA CYS A 63 16.74 16.24 8.07
C CYS A 63 17.54 17.03 7.03
N ASP A 64 18.79 16.60 6.82
CA ASP A 64 19.66 17.14 5.79
C ASP A 64 19.52 16.31 4.50
N PRO A 65 19.05 16.92 3.39
CA PRO A 65 18.88 16.21 2.13
C PRO A 65 20.22 15.71 1.57
N VAL A 66 20.25 14.44 1.15
CA VAL A 66 21.40 13.81 0.53
C VAL A 66 21.13 13.62 -0.97
N PRO A 67 22.12 13.83 -1.86
CA PRO A 67 21.94 13.57 -3.28
C PRO A 67 21.38 12.18 -3.56
N VAL A 68 20.35 12.11 -4.38
CA VAL A 68 19.77 10.85 -4.88
C VAL A 68 20.40 10.56 -6.23
N THR A 69 20.68 9.29 -6.51
CA THR A 69 21.12 8.84 -7.83
C THR A 69 20.08 7.90 -8.42
N HIS A 70 19.95 7.90 -9.74
CA HIS A 70 19.17 6.86 -10.41
C HIS A 70 19.93 5.54 -10.44
N ASP A 71 19.19 4.43 -10.47
CA ASP A 71 19.74 3.10 -10.68
C ASP A 71 20.07 2.85 -12.16
N GLY A 72 20.58 1.65 -12.48
CA GLY A 72 20.91 1.28 -13.87
C GLY A 72 19.71 1.23 -14.83
N SER A 73 18.48 1.33 -14.33
CA SER A 73 17.24 1.42 -15.12
C SER A 73 16.73 2.86 -15.29
N GLY A 74 17.41 3.85 -14.71
CA GLY A 74 17.02 5.25 -14.74
C GLY A 74 15.96 5.63 -13.70
N ARG A 75 15.65 4.73 -12.75
CA ARG A 75 14.67 4.97 -11.67
C ARG A 75 15.35 5.57 -10.45
N TRP A 76 14.65 6.46 -9.76
CA TRP A 76 15.18 7.20 -8.62
C TRP A 76 14.65 6.58 -7.34
N PHE A 77 15.54 6.01 -6.54
CA PHE A 77 15.18 5.33 -5.30
C PHE A 77 15.88 5.95 -4.11
N VAL A 78 15.11 6.17 -3.04
CA VAL A 78 15.62 6.67 -1.77
C VAL A 78 15.47 5.58 -0.71
N PRO A 79 16.56 4.91 -0.31
CA PRO A 79 16.53 3.92 0.77
C PRO A 79 16.05 4.52 2.09
N GLN A 80 15.19 3.80 2.82
CA GLN A 80 14.80 4.15 4.20
C GLN A 80 15.91 3.78 5.21
N ALA A 81 17.15 4.11 4.89
CA ALA A 81 18.35 3.81 5.67
C ALA A 81 19.36 4.95 5.54
N ARG A 82 20.42 4.92 6.35
CA ARG A 82 21.53 5.88 6.20
C ARG A 82 22.09 5.83 4.76
N PRO A 83 22.48 6.99 4.19
CA PRO A 83 22.51 8.32 4.80
C PRO A 83 21.18 9.09 4.74
N TYR A 84 20.17 8.59 4.02
CA TYR A 84 18.91 9.30 3.76
C TYR A 84 17.99 9.35 4.98
N ALA A 85 17.98 8.31 5.81
CA ALA A 85 17.24 8.29 7.07
C ALA A 85 18.14 8.62 8.25
N GLN A 86 17.80 9.68 9.00
CA GLN A 86 18.53 10.03 10.23
C GLN A 86 18.18 9.05 11.35
N PRO A 87 19.17 8.60 12.15
CA PRO A 87 18.92 7.65 13.22
C PRO A 87 18.17 8.31 14.38
N ASP A 88 17.49 7.43 15.13
CA ASP A 88 16.88 7.65 16.43
C ASP A 88 15.45 8.22 16.41
N ASN A 89 14.49 7.29 16.44
CA ASN A 89 13.08 7.51 16.80
C ASN A 89 12.13 7.98 15.69
N ALA A 90 12.53 7.95 14.42
CA ALA A 90 11.58 8.21 13.35
C ALA A 90 10.53 7.08 13.28
N PRO A 91 9.23 7.41 13.24
CA PRO A 91 8.18 6.40 13.13
C PRO A 91 8.45 5.58 11.87
N THR A 92 8.59 4.28 12.06
CA THR A 92 8.67 3.33 10.96
C THR A 92 7.28 2.72 10.78
N PRO A 93 6.63 2.89 9.62
CA PRO A 93 7.16 3.43 8.36
C PRO A 93 7.17 4.96 8.33
N LEU A 94 8.18 5.53 7.68
CA LEU A 94 8.32 6.97 7.52
C LEU A 94 7.16 7.49 6.66
N PRO A 95 6.29 8.39 7.18
CA PRO A 95 5.07 8.76 6.45
C PRO A 95 5.33 9.76 5.32
N ARG A 96 6.46 10.47 5.37
CA ARG A 96 6.80 11.53 4.44
C ARG A 96 8.29 11.54 4.12
N ILE A 97 8.63 12.10 2.97
CA ILE A 97 9.99 12.33 2.51
C ILE A 97 10.17 13.81 2.16
N ARG A 98 11.27 14.41 2.60
CA ARG A 98 11.68 15.74 2.12
C ARG A 98 12.47 15.56 0.84
N VAL A 99 12.10 16.28 -0.21
CA VAL A 99 12.80 16.26 -1.49
C VAL A 99 13.13 17.70 -1.88
N VAL A 100 14.39 17.89 -2.25
CA VAL A 100 14.92 19.14 -2.79
C VAL A 100 15.30 18.90 -4.24
N ALA A 101 14.70 19.67 -5.14
CA ALA A 101 15.04 19.68 -6.55
C ALA A 101 15.69 21.03 -6.89
N ALA A 102 16.85 21.00 -7.54
CA ALA A 102 17.60 22.22 -7.85
C ALA A 102 18.27 22.14 -9.23
N LYS A 103 18.35 23.29 -9.88
CA LYS A 103 19.25 23.57 -11.00
C LYS A 103 20.47 24.35 -10.51
N PRO A 104 21.56 24.40 -11.30
CA PRO A 104 22.80 25.09 -10.91
C PRO A 104 22.60 26.55 -10.49
N ASP A 105 21.61 27.22 -11.05
CA ASP A 105 21.30 28.64 -10.87
C ASP A 105 20.11 28.91 -9.94
N GLN A 106 19.31 27.89 -9.61
CA GLN A 106 18.06 28.08 -8.87
C GLN A 106 17.56 26.80 -8.16
N SER A 107 17.14 26.95 -6.90
CA SER A 107 16.32 25.93 -6.23
C SER A 107 14.92 25.89 -6.86
N ILE A 108 14.52 24.72 -7.36
CA ILE A 108 13.22 24.51 -8.02
C ILE A 108 12.16 24.18 -6.97
N SER A 109 12.49 23.29 -6.03
CA SER A 109 11.58 22.90 -4.96
C SER A 109 12.33 22.41 -3.73
N ASP A 110 11.76 22.66 -2.56
CA ASP A 110 12.13 22.06 -1.29
C ASP A 110 10.82 21.79 -0.54
N ARG A 111 10.38 20.54 -0.55
CA ARG A 111 9.02 20.18 -0.11
C ARG A 111 9.00 18.84 0.59
N LEU A 112 7.97 18.66 1.39
CA LEU A 112 7.64 17.40 2.05
C LEU A 112 6.50 16.72 1.29
N TYR A 113 6.74 15.49 0.88
CA TYR A 113 5.79 14.69 0.12
C TYR A 113 5.32 13.51 0.97
N ALA A 114 4.02 13.22 0.93
CA ALA A 114 3.46 12.04 1.56
C ALA A 114 3.84 10.78 0.76
N ILE A 115 4.17 9.70 1.48
CA ILE A 115 4.45 8.40 0.87
C ILE A 115 3.16 7.59 0.87
N GLY A 116 2.57 7.45 -0.32
CA GLY A 116 1.36 6.66 -0.51
C GLY A 116 1.62 5.16 -0.31
N ARG A 117 0.55 4.41 -0.06
CA ARG A 117 0.58 2.95 0.09
C ARG A 117 -0.53 2.32 -0.71
N THR A 118 -0.31 1.13 -1.25
CA THR A 118 -1.42 0.33 -1.79
C THR A 118 -2.40 -0.05 -0.67
N PRO A 119 -3.68 -0.33 -0.99
CA PRO A 119 -4.56 -0.99 -0.05
C PRO A 119 -3.94 -2.30 0.48
N PRO A 120 -4.30 -2.73 1.71
CA PRO A 120 -3.98 -4.06 2.19
C PRO A 120 -4.46 -5.12 1.20
N ARG A 121 -3.74 -6.24 1.13
CA ARG A 121 -4.17 -7.39 0.33
C ARG A 121 -5.35 -8.09 1.01
N ASP A 122 -6.11 -8.85 0.24
CA ASP A 122 -7.33 -9.48 0.74
C ASP A 122 -7.06 -10.49 1.87
N GLY A 123 -8.05 -10.68 2.74
CA GLY A 123 -7.98 -11.61 3.88
C GLY A 123 -7.18 -11.05 5.05
N CYS A 124 -6.23 -11.82 5.57
CA CYS A 124 -5.39 -11.44 6.71
C CYS A 124 -4.01 -10.88 6.31
N ASP A 125 -3.77 -10.67 5.01
CA ASP A 125 -2.51 -10.15 4.52
C ASP A 125 -2.52 -8.61 4.53
N ASN A 126 -1.94 -8.02 5.57
CA ASN A 126 -1.81 -6.57 5.67
C ASN A 126 -0.56 -6.00 5.01
N THR A 127 0.11 -6.75 4.13
CA THR A 127 1.21 -6.23 3.33
C THR A 127 0.72 -5.13 2.38
N TYR A 128 1.60 -4.16 2.13
CA TYR A 128 1.37 -3.07 1.19
C TYR A 128 2.68 -2.70 0.49
N ASP A 129 2.55 -2.15 -0.70
CA ASP A 129 3.64 -1.56 -1.46
C ASP A 129 3.62 -0.04 -1.31
N LEU A 130 4.81 0.58 -1.39
CA LEU A 130 4.93 2.03 -1.39
C LEU A 130 4.62 2.55 -2.79
N LEU A 131 3.79 3.59 -2.88
CA LEU A 131 3.50 4.25 -4.14
C LEU A 131 4.61 5.25 -4.49
N PRO A 132 4.96 5.42 -5.79
CA PRO A 132 5.91 6.42 -6.21
C PRO A 132 5.51 7.84 -5.77
N VAL A 133 6.48 8.59 -5.27
CA VAL A 133 6.29 9.99 -4.88
C VAL A 133 6.49 10.88 -6.09
N ARG A 134 5.43 11.57 -6.50
CA ARG A 134 5.48 12.49 -7.63
C ARG A 134 6.04 13.85 -7.20
N VAL A 135 7.22 14.20 -7.72
CA VAL A 135 7.92 15.44 -7.39
C VAL A 135 7.54 16.54 -8.38
N THR A 136 7.03 17.65 -7.86
CA THR A 136 6.52 18.81 -8.61
C THR A 136 6.96 20.13 -7.99
#